data_AF-A0A6M9PFC7-F1
#
_entry.id   AF-A0A6M9PFC7-F1
#
_cell.length_a   1.000
_cell.length_b   1.000
_cell.length_c   1.000
_cell.angle_alpha   90.00
_cell.angle_beta   90.00
_cell.angle_gamma   90.00
#
_symmetry.space_group_name_H-M   'P 1'
#
loop_
_entity.id
_entity.type
_entity.pdbx_description
1 polymer ?
#
loop_
_entity_poly.entity_id
_entity_poly.type
_entity_poly.pdbx_seq_one_letter_code
_entity_poly.pdbx_strand_id
1 'polypeptide(L)'
;MNLSLRLWILALACVLSLNAFAEPGENTYKQVCAACHSSGVLNAPKVGDKAKWAPLIAEGQVVLTAHGYVGVRSMPAKGGNPNLSVEGFSDAVAYMVNKSGGNWKSPDAKTLTAINKEIEARKADLNRKK
;
A
#
# COMPACT_ATOMS: atom_id res chain seq x y z
N MET A 1 -61.85 -26.26 -25.41
CA MET A 1 -60.82 -26.23 -24.35
C MET A 1 -59.71 -25.31 -24.85
N ASN A 2 -59.87 -23.98 -24.78
CA ASN A 2 -59.62 -23.07 -23.66
C ASN A 2 -58.20 -23.10 -23.07
N LEU A 3 -57.67 -21.87 -22.95
CA LEU A 3 -56.53 -21.37 -22.16
C LEU A 3 -55.12 -21.62 -22.75
N SER A 4 -54.46 -20.65 -23.38
CA SER A 4 -53.94 -19.38 -22.81
C SER A 4 -52.90 -19.63 -21.71
N LEU A 5 -51.61 -19.48 -22.04
CA LEU A 5 -50.56 -18.98 -21.12
C LEU A 5 -49.33 -18.62 -21.97
N ARG A 6 -49.15 -17.37 -22.38
CA ARG A 6 -48.60 -16.25 -21.60
C ARG A 6 -47.08 -16.26 -21.51
N LEU A 7 -46.54 -15.13 -21.98
CA LEU A 7 -45.31 -14.46 -21.56
C LEU A 7 -43.98 -15.13 -21.96
N TRP A 8 -43.24 -14.55 -22.90
CA TRP A 8 -42.30 -13.46 -22.61
C TRP A 8 -41.48 -13.74 -21.34
N ILE A 9 -40.52 -14.64 -21.43
CA ILE A 9 -39.36 -14.62 -20.52
C ILE A 9 -38.17 -14.15 -21.36
N LEU A 10 -38.08 -12.82 -21.50
CA LEU A 10 -36.81 -12.13 -21.62
C LEU A 10 -35.97 -12.56 -20.43
N ALA A 11 -35.12 -13.57 -20.61
CA ALA A 11 -34.01 -13.82 -19.70
C ALA A 11 -32.99 -12.69 -19.89
N LEU A 12 -33.32 -11.51 -19.35
CA LEU A 12 -32.36 -10.45 -19.09
C LEU A 12 -31.44 -10.97 -17.98
N ALA A 13 -30.44 -11.75 -18.37
CA ALA A 13 -29.32 -12.07 -17.52
C ALA A 13 -28.59 -10.76 -17.21
N CYS A 14 -28.95 -10.14 -16.09
CA CYS A 14 -28.18 -9.08 -15.48
C CYS A 14 -26.84 -9.69 -15.05
N VAL A 15 -25.85 -9.56 -15.91
CA VAL A 15 -24.44 -9.83 -15.59
C VAL A 15 -24.00 -8.81 -14.54
N LEU A 16 -24.14 -9.16 -13.27
CA LEU A 16 -23.46 -8.49 -12.18
C LEU A 16 -21.97 -8.79 -12.31
N SER A 17 -21.26 -7.94 -13.05
CA SER A 17 -19.80 -7.93 -13.06
C SER A 17 -19.30 -7.59 -11.65
N LEU A 18 -18.92 -8.62 -10.88
CA LEU A 18 -18.11 -8.45 -9.69
C LEU A 18 -16.70 -8.02 -10.13
N ASN A 19 -16.51 -6.72 -10.32
CA ASN A 19 -15.17 -6.14 -10.35
C ASN A 19 -14.59 -6.30 -8.95
N ALA A 20 -13.72 -7.28 -8.75
CA ALA A 20 -12.86 -7.35 -7.59
C ALA A 20 -11.93 -6.13 -7.65
N PHE A 21 -12.27 -5.08 -6.91
CA PHE A 21 -11.39 -3.93 -6.73
C PHE A 21 -10.14 -4.43 -6.00
N ALA A 22 -9.00 -4.40 -6.68
CA ALA A 22 -7.71 -4.70 -6.05
C ALA A 22 -7.50 -3.76 -4.87
N GLU A 23 -7.03 -4.28 -3.73
CA GLU A 23 -6.73 -3.47 -2.56
C GLU A 23 -5.70 -2.39 -2.95
N PRO A 24 -5.92 -1.11 -2.56
CA PRO A 24 -4.96 -0.05 -2.86
C PRO A 24 -3.54 -0.44 -2.44
N GLY A 25 -2.58 -0.21 -3.33
CA GLY A 25 -1.17 -0.50 -3.08
C GLY A 25 -0.73 -1.95 -3.28
N GLU A 26 -1.64 -2.91 -3.46
CA GLU A 26 -1.28 -4.30 -3.69
C GLU A 26 -0.41 -4.46 -4.95
N ASN A 27 -0.76 -3.77 -6.03
CA ASN A 27 0.00 -3.82 -7.28
C ASN A 27 1.42 -3.25 -7.10
N THR A 28 1.54 -2.08 -6.46
CA THR A 28 2.84 -1.47 -6.14
C THR A 28 3.67 -2.38 -5.24
N TYR A 29 3.07 -2.99 -4.23
CA TYR A 29 3.73 -3.97 -3.38
C TYR A 29 4.30 -5.12 -4.21
N LYS A 30 3.48 -5.75 -5.07
CA LYS A 30 3.92 -6.88 -5.91
C LYS A 30 5.05 -6.50 -6.85
N GLN A 31 4.98 -5.32 -7.47
CA GLN A 31 5.94 -4.88 -8.48
C GLN A 31 7.25 -4.34 -7.91
N VAL A 32 7.22 -3.72 -6.72
CA VAL A 32 8.36 -2.98 -6.17
C VAL A 32 8.84 -3.57 -4.84
N CYS A 33 7.92 -3.74 -3.88
CA CYS A 33 8.29 -4.00 -2.49
C CYS A 33 8.52 -5.48 -2.19
N ALA A 34 7.80 -6.37 -2.87
CA ALA A 34 7.79 -7.81 -2.61
C ALA A 34 9.15 -8.48 -2.83
N ALA A 35 10.00 -7.92 -3.69
CA ALA A 35 11.36 -8.40 -3.95
C ALA A 35 12.17 -8.57 -2.66
N CYS A 36 11.96 -7.70 -1.67
CA CYS A 36 12.63 -7.80 -0.36
C CYS A 36 11.69 -8.23 0.76
N HIS A 37 10.46 -7.70 0.78
CA HIS A 37 9.55 -7.85 1.92
C HIS A 37 8.70 -9.13 1.89
N SER A 38 8.72 -9.92 0.82
CA SER A 38 8.00 -11.21 0.79
C SER A 38 8.73 -12.31 1.57
N SER A 39 10.06 -12.38 1.47
CA SER A 39 10.91 -13.38 2.13
C SER A 39 11.84 -12.80 3.20
N GLY A 40 11.96 -11.47 3.29
CA GLY A 40 12.81 -10.80 4.27
C GLY A 40 14.29 -10.70 3.84
N VAL A 41 14.53 -10.49 2.55
CA VAL A 41 15.89 -10.30 1.98
C VAL A 41 16.60 -9.16 2.71
N LEU A 42 17.89 -9.34 3.01
CA LEU A 42 18.71 -8.36 3.77
C LEU A 42 18.08 -7.94 5.11
N ASN A 43 17.39 -8.87 5.79
CA ASN A 43 16.65 -8.62 7.03
C ASN A 43 15.48 -7.62 6.89
N ALA A 44 14.94 -7.44 5.69
CA ALA A 44 13.72 -6.66 5.49
C ALA A 44 12.58 -7.22 6.36
N PRO A 45 11.73 -6.37 6.96
CA PRO A 45 10.58 -6.84 7.71
C PRO A 45 9.60 -7.55 6.77
N LYS A 46 9.45 -8.86 6.96
CA LYS A 46 8.59 -9.70 6.12
C LYS A 46 7.13 -9.30 6.32
N VAL A 47 6.38 -9.11 5.24
CA VAL A 47 4.94 -8.86 5.32
C VAL A 47 4.25 -10.04 6.01
N GLY A 48 3.40 -9.75 7.00
CA GLY A 48 2.75 -10.75 7.85
C GLY A 48 3.49 -11.06 9.16
N ASP A 49 4.75 -10.64 9.31
CA ASP A 49 5.50 -10.76 10.56
C ASP A 49 5.06 -9.68 11.55
N LYS A 50 3.96 -9.94 12.26
CA LYS A 50 3.36 -8.99 13.21
C LYS A 50 4.35 -8.53 14.28
N ALA A 51 5.27 -9.38 14.72
CA ALA A 51 6.23 -9.04 15.75
C ALA A 51 7.25 -8.00 15.26
N LYS A 52 7.74 -8.14 14.02
CA LYS A 52 8.62 -7.14 13.41
C LYS A 52 7.90 -5.85 13.04
N TRP A 53 6.64 -5.94 12.63
CA TRP A 53 5.87 -4.77 12.19
C TRP A 53 5.26 -3.96 13.33
N ALA A 54 4.94 -4.56 14.48
CA ALA A 54 4.37 -3.84 15.62
C ALA A 54 5.12 -2.56 16.03
N PRO A 55 6.46 -2.55 16.24
CA PRO A 55 7.17 -1.32 16.58
C PRO A 55 7.16 -0.29 15.43
N LEU A 56 7.20 -0.75 14.17
CA LEU A 56 7.15 0.13 12.99
C LEU A 56 5.78 0.80 12.85
N ILE A 57 4.70 0.05 13.10
CA ILE A 57 3.33 0.56 13.09
C ILE A 57 3.14 1.62 14.18
N ALA A 58 3.80 1.45 15.34
CA ALA A 58 3.75 2.40 16.44
C ALA A 58 4.42 3.75 16.12
N GLU A 59 5.37 3.80 15.16
CA GLU A 59 5.92 5.06 14.65
C GLU A 59 4.87 5.90 13.90
N GLY A 60 3.81 5.24 13.41
CA GLY A 60 2.70 5.88 12.72
C GLY A 60 2.89 6.05 11.22
N GLN A 61 1.76 6.25 10.52
CA GLN A 61 1.69 6.22 9.06
C GLN A 61 2.56 7.25 8.36
N VAL A 62 2.67 8.47 8.92
CA VAL A 62 3.43 9.55 8.29
C VAL A 62 4.93 9.26 8.34
N VAL A 63 5.45 8.96 9.54
CA VAL A 63 6.89 8.79 9.78
C VAL A 63 7.40 7.54 9.05
N LEU A 64 6.74 6.40 9.25
CA LEU A 64 7.20 5.14 8.66
C LEU A 64 7.24 5.23 7.13
N THR A 65 6.18 5.79 6.53
CA THR A 65 6.08 5.97 5.08
C THR A 65 7.16 6.92 4.56
N ALA A 66 7.31 8.09 5.17
CA ALA A 66 8.28 9.09 4.73
C ALA A 66 9.73 8.57 4.83
N HIS A 67 10.08 7.91 5.92
CA HIS A 67 11.43 7.39 6.12
C HIS A 67 11.73 6.22 5.19
N GLY A 68 10.76 5.32 4.97
CA GLY A 68 10.85 4.28 3.95
C GLY A 68 11.01 4.86 2.54
N TYR A 69 10.30 5.94 2.21
CA TYR A 69 10.38 6.60 0.91
C TYR A 69 11.74 7.26 0.67
N VAL A 70 12.33 7.89 1.70
CA VAL A 70 13.68 8.46 1.62
C VAL A 70 14.75 7.37 1.55
N GLY A 71 14.47 6.19 2.10
CA GLY A 71 15.40 5.07 2.24
C GLY A 71 15.94 4.98 3.65
N VAL A 72 16.09 3.75 4.13
CA VAL A 72 16.50 3.46 5.51
C VAL A 72 17.31 2.18 5.57
N ARG A 73 18.51 2.24 6.17
CA ARG A 73 19.45 1.10 6.23
C ARG A 73 19.72 0.57 4.81
N SER A 74 19.45 -0.71 4.55
CA SER A 74 19.58 -1.35 3.24
C SER A 74 18.37 -1.16 2.32
N MET A 75 17.29 -0.54 2.79
CA MET A 75 16.13 -0.23 1.94
C MET A 75 16.44 0.99 1.06
N PRO A 76 16.44 0.85 -0.28
CA PRO A 76 16.71 1.95 -1.18
C PRO A 76 15.58 2.99 -1.16
N ALA A 77 15.92 4.23 -1.51
CA ALA A 77 14.94 5.29 -1.69
C ALA A 77 13.83 4.87 -2.66
N LYS A 78 12.59 5.25 -2.37
CA LYS A 78 11.38 4.93 -3.14
C LYS A 78 11.17 3.43 -3.38
N GLY A 79 11.74 2.57 -2.53
CA GLY A 79 11.72 1.12 -2.74
C GLY A 79 12.54 0.66 -3.95
N GLY A 80 13.44 1.50 -4.47
CA GLY A 80 14.29 1.19 -5.62
C GLY A 80 13.70 1.58 -6.98
N ASN A 81 12.47 2.09 -7.02
CA ASN A 81 11.86 2.62 -8.24
C ASN A 81 11.91 4.15 -8.25
N PRO A 82 12.78 4.79 -9.06
CA PRO A 82 12.93 6.25 -9.08
C PRO A 82 11.66 7.00 -9.51
N ASN A 83 10.77 6.33 -10.25
CA ASN A 83 9.53 6.89 -10.79
C ASN A 83 8.32 6.68 -9.87
N LEU A 84 8.49 6.00 -8.73
CA LEU A 84 7.39 5.76 -7.82
C LEU A 84 6.98 7.05 -7.08
N SER A 85 5.71 7.42 -7.21
CA SER A 85 5.12 8.56 -6.51
C SER A 85 5.02 8.31 -5.01
N VAL A 86 4.93 9.39 -4.23
CA VAL A 86 4.72 9.30 -2.78
C VAL A 86 3.41 8.60 -2.47
N GLU A 87 2.33 8.90 -3.21
CA GLU A 87 1.03 8.26 -3.05
C GLU A 87 1.09 6.75 -3.31
N GLY A 88 1.63 6.32 -4.46
CA GLY A 88 1.73 4.91 -4.79
C GLY A 88 2.60 4.13 -3.81
N PHE A 89 3.67 4.74 -3.30
CA PHE A 89 4.48 4.15 -2.23
C PHE A 89 3.71 4.07 -0.91
N SER A 90 2.97 5.13 -0.55
CA SER A 90 2.18 5.19 0.68
C SER A 90 1.08 4.13 0.70
N ASP A 91 0.39 3.93 -0.42
CA ASP A 91 -0.59 2.86 -0.57
C ASP A 91 0.06 1.48 -0.38
N ALA A 92 1.25 1.26 -0.96
CA ALA A 92 1.97 0.00 -0.79
C ALA A 92 2.36 -0.25 0.68
N VAL A 93 2.79 0.79 1.39
CA VAL A 93 3.10 0.70 2.83
C VAL A 93 1.85 0.39 3.63
N ALA A 94 0.72 1.07 3.37
CA ALA A 94 -0.55 0.79 4.03
C ALA A 94 -0.98 -0.67 3.80
N TYR A 95 -0.88 -1.17 2.56
CA TYR A 95 -1.13 -2.58 2.24
C TYR A 95 -0.26 -3.53 3.07
N MET A 96 1.06 -3.30 3.10
CA MET A 96 2.01 -4.14 3.83
C MET A 96 1.74 -4.13 5.34
N VAL A 97 1.43 -2.96 5.90
CA VAL A 97 1.09 -2.78 7.31
C VAL A 97 -0.21 -3.51 7.66
N ASN A 98 -1.23 -3.40 6.82
CA ASN A 98 -2.52 -4.08 7.03
C ASN A 98 -2.39 -5.60 6.98
N LYS A 99 -1.56 -6.11 6.08
CA LYS A 99 -1.21 -7.54 6.06
C LYS A 99 -0.36 -7.97 7.26
N SER A 100 0.19 -7.03 8.02
CA SER A 100 1.10 -7.27 9.15
C SER A 100 0.50 -6.86 10.50
N GLY A 101 -0.82 -6.69 10.58
CA GLY A 101 -1.55 -6.44 11.83
C GLY A 101 -1.88 -4.98 12.13
N GLY A 102 -1.61 -4.06 11.20
CA GLY A 102 -2.11 -2.69 11.26
C GLY A 102 -3.48 -2.51 10.60
N ASN A 103 -3.96 -1.27 10.61
CA ASN A 103 -5.20 -0.87 9.95
C ASN A 103 -5.10 0.59 9.46
N TRP A 104 -4.23 0.81 8.49
CA TRP A 104 -4.03 2.08 7.83
C TRP A 104 -4.90 2.19 6.58
N LYS A 105 -5.38 3.40 6.32
CA LYS A 105 -6.10 3.72 5.09
C LYS A 105 -5.10 4.19 4.04
N SER A 106 -5.51 4.13 2.77
CA SER A 106 -4.86 4.96 1.74
C SER A 106 -4.79 6.41 2.20
N PRO A 107 -3.66 7.10 1.95
CA PRO A 107 -3.47 8.44 2.47
C PRO A 107 -4.40 9.41 1.75
N ASP A 108 -5.15 10.19 2.51
CA ASP A 108 -5.87 11.34 1.97
C ASP A 108 -4.91 12.51 1.68
N ALA A 109 -5.42 13.59 1.09
CA ALA A 109 -4.64 14.77 0.75
C ALA A 109 -3.87 15.34 1.96
N LYS A 110 -4.49 15.35 3.14
CA LYS A 110 -3.87 15.85 4.39
C LYS A 110 -2.70 14.96 4.81
N THR A 111 -2.89 13.65 4.74
CA THR A 111 -1.86 12.66 5.06
C THR A 111 -0.70 12.74 4.08
N LEU A 112 -0.98 12.90 2.79
CA LEU A 112 0.06 13.12 1.77
C LEU A 112 0.84 14.42 2.01
N THR A 113 0.18 15.52 2.39
CA THR A 113 0.90 16.75 2.76
C THR A 113 1.82 16.52 3.96
N ALA A 114 1.37 15.81 4.98
CA ALA A 114 2.18 15.49 6.15
C ALA A 114 3.38 14.59 5.80
N ILE A 115 3.16 13.56 4.97
CA ILE A 115 4.23 12.67 4.48
C ILE A 115 5.27 13.46 3.69
N ASN A 116 4.84 14.31 2.76
CA ASN A 116 5.78 15.14 1.98
C ASN A 116 6.59 16.08 2.87
N LYS A 117 5.95 16.71 3.87
CA LYS A 117 6.66 17.55 4.84
C LYS A 117 7.72 16.75 5.61
N GLU A 118 7.38 15.55 6.07
CA GLU A 118 8.31 14.67 6.79
C GLU A 118 9.45 14.17 5.88
N ILE A 119 9.16 13.87 4.61
CA ILE A 119 10.19 13.52 3.60
C ILE A 119 11.24 14.63 3.49
N GLU A 120 10.80 15.89 3.37
CA GLU A 120 11.71 17.03 3.25
C GLU A 120 12.50 17.27 4.54
N ALA A 121 11.85 17.16 5.71
CA ALA A 121 12.53 17.22 7.00
C ALA A 121 13.60 16.14 7.11
N ARG A 122 13.27 14.89 6.77
CA ARG A 122 14.19 13.76 6.83
C ARG A 122 15.37 13.92 5.89
N LYS A 123 15.15 14.39 4.66
CA LYS A 123 16.24 14.70 3.71
C LYS A 123 17.16 15.80 4.25
N ALA A 124 16.60 16.88 4.79
CA ALA A 124 17.37 17.95 5.39
C ALA A 124 18.24 17.42 6.54
N ASP A 125 17.67 16.57 7.41
CA ASP A 125 18.39 15.95 8.52
C ASP A 125 19.56 15.07 8.05
N LEU A 126 19.35 14.28 7.01
CA LEU A 126 20.39 13.45 6.42
C LEU A 126 21.50 14.29 5.77
N ASN A 127 21.15 15.41 5.14
CA ASN A 127 22.13 16.30 4.52
C ASN A 127 22.97 17.05 5.57
N ARG A 128 22.42 17.36 6.75
CA ARG A 128 23.20 17.95 7.85
C ARG A 128 24.16 16.97 8.52
N LYS A 129 23.98 15.67 8.32
CA LYS A 129 24.80 14.59 8.92
C LYS A 129 25.87 14.05 7.97
N LYS A 130 25.88 14.52 6.72
CA LYS A 130 26.94 14.25 5.74
C LYS A 130 28.03 15.30 5.89
#